data_AF-A0A524D5R0-F1
#
_entry.id   AF-A0A524D5R0-F1
#
_cell.length_a   1.000
_cell.length_b   1.000
_cell.length_c   1.000
_cell.angle_alpha   90.00
_cell.angle_beta   90.00
_cell.angle_gamma   90.00
#
_symmetry.space_group_name_H-M   'P 1'
#
loop_
_entity.id
_entity.type
_entity.pdbx_description
1 polymer ?
#
loop_
_entity_poly.entity_id
_entity_poly.type
_entity_poly.pdbx_seq_one_letter_code
_entity_poly.pdbx_strand_id
1 'polypeptide(L)'
;MNEATHFFTGFLIGTVGLKKEHHRFLPFFIAMAAILPDIDQFLHLIIPIDIFEHAVATHTLLGAFILTLIYTLISWAVGRKFFLEQKISLSFLLFAALLGMSSHLFLDIFTYRENIYTTNAHLYFWPLWDISFHLNYFFHQDIFPNIYTVRILIEVIYSVVIGSYILFYQWYHKKESPFAMLFPKNWLTYLPEEQVKERYRTVYGLFFVNLAILAVMAISLFF
;
A
#
# COMPACT_ATOMS: atom_id res chain seq x y z
N MET A 1 -8.17 1.59 8.44
CA MET A 1 -7.07 1.01 9.28
C MET A 1 -5.95 2.04 9.31
N ASN A 2 -5.02 2.04 10.26
CA ASN A 2 -3.87 2.95 10.18
C ASN A 2 -2.91 2.55 9.03
N GLU A 3 -2.18 3.54 8.50
CA GLU A 3 -1.25 3.35 7.38
C GLU A 3 -0.13 2.35 7.66
N ALA A 4 0.30 2.24 8.92
CA ALA A 4 1.31 1.25 9.29
C ALA A 4 0.79 -0.18 9.06
N THR A 5 -0.48 -0.43 9.38
CA THR A 5 -1.11 -1.74 9.19
C THR A 5 -1.25 -2.07 7.70
N HIS A 6 -1.61 -1.08 6.87
CA HIS A 6 -1.62 -1.21 5.42
C HIS A 6 -0.23 -1.57 4.87
N PHE A 7 0.78 -0.79 5.24
CA PHE A 7 2.17 -1.01 4.82
C PHE A 7 2.67 -2.41 5.22
N PHE A 8 2.51 -2.79 6.49
CA PHE A 8 2.99 -4.08 6.99
C PHE A 8 2.22 -5.27 6.39
N THR A 9 0.95 -5.11 6.06
CA THR A 9 0.18 -6.15 5.36
C THR A 9 0.71 -6.36 3.95
N GLY A 10 0.93 -5.27 3.18
CA GLY A 10 1.56 -5.36 1.87
C GLY A 10 2.96 -5.96 1.93
N PHE A 11 3.75 -5.59 2.95
CA PHE A 11 5.07 -6.18 3.18
C PHE A 11 5.00 -7.69 3.45
N LEU A 12 4.03 -8.14 4.25
CA LEU A 12 3.81 -9.56 4.54
C LEU A 12 3.45 -10.35 3.28
N ILE A 13 2.54 -9.80 2.45
CA ILE A 13 2.17 -10.40 1.16
C ILE A 13 3.40 -10.61 0.28
N GLY A 14 4.25 -9.58 0.16
CA GLY A 14 5.47 -9.69 -0.64
C GLY A 14 6.49 -10.66 -0.08
N THR A 15 6.67 -10.68 1.24
CA THR A 15 7.70 -11.48 1.92
C THR A 15 7.34 -12.97 1.94
N VAL A 16 6.08 -13.29 2.21
CA VAL A 16 5.62 -14.69 2.39
C VAL A 16 4.97 -15.24 1.13
N GLY A 17 4.15 -14.43 0.44
CA GLY A 17 3.31 -14.88 -0.66
C GLY A 17 4.06 -15.09 -1.97
N LEU A 18 5.03 -14.22 -2.29
CA LEU A 18 5.70 -14.26 -3.61
C LEU A 18 7.02 -15.04 -3.62
N LYS A 19 7.54 -15.48 -2.47
CA LYS A 19 8.71 -16.38 -2.29
C LYS A 19 9.92 -16.10 -3.21
N LYS A 20 10.16 -14.85 -3.58
CA LYS A 20 11.32 -14.45 -4.38
C LYS A 20 12.47 -14.10 -3.44
N GLU A 21 13.23 -15.12 -3.05
CA GLU A 21 14.16 -15.14 -1.90
C GLU A 21 15.24 -14.05 -1.82
N HIS A 22 15.43 -13.23 -2.86
CA HIS A 22 16.47 -12.19 -2.88
C HIS A 22 15.97 -10.79 -3.28
N HIS A 23 14.67 -10.61 -3.48
CA HIS A 23 14.14 -9.35 -4.00
C HIS A 23 13.61 -8.47 -2.88
N ARG A 24 14.49 -7.88 -2.05
CA ARG A 24 14.06 -6.98 -0.97
C ARG A 24 13.25 -5.76 -1.45
N PHE A 25 13.45 -5.36 -2.71
CA PHE A 25 12.63 -4.32 -3.35
C PHE A 25 11.17 -4.73 -3.52
N LEU A 26 10.87 -6.00 -3.85
CA LEU A 26 9.51 -6.39 -4.22
C LEU A 26 8.53 -6.32 -3.03
N PRO A 27 8.85 -6.84 -1.82
CA PRO A 27 8.03 -6.60 -0.64
C PRO A 27 7.86 -5.13 -0.30
N PHE A 28 8.92 -4.32 -0.47
CA PHE A 28 8.83 -2.87 -0.26
C PHE A 28 7.88 -2.21 -1.27
N PHE A 29 7.99 -2.56 -2.55
CA PHE A 29 7.11 -2.06 -3.61
C PHE A 29 5.64 -2.42 -3.37
N ILE A 30 5.35 -3.64 -2.89
CA ILE A 30 3.99 -4.06 -2.54
C ILE A 30 3.49 -3.32 -1.30
N ALA A 31 4.34 -3.15 -0.29
CA ALA A 31 4.02 -2.37 0.90
C ALA A 31 3.68 -0.91 0.56
N MET A 32 4.44 -0.31 -0.36
CA MET A 32 4.19 1.04 -0.88
C MET A 32 2.90 1.11 -1.70
N ALA A 33 2.60 0.08 -2.51
CA ALA A 33 1.33 0.00 -3.23
C ALA A 33 0.12 -0.10 -2.28
N ALA A 34 0.28 -0.72 -1.11
CA ALA A 34 -0.76 -0.84 -0.09
C ALA A 34 -1.04 0.48 0.66
N ILE A 35 -0.20 1.51 0.49
CA ILE A 35 -0.39 2.83 1.10
C ILE A 35 -0.46 3.94 0.04
N LEU A 36 -0.76 3.59 -1.21
CA LEU A 36 -0.92 4.63 -2.24
C LEU A 36 -2.03 5.59 -1.80
N PRO A 37 -1.79 6.91 -1.83
CA PRO A 37 -2.81 7.88 -1.48
C PRO A 37 -3.93 7.83 -2.51
N ASP A 38 -5.11 8.25 -2.09
CA ASP A 38 -6.24 8.37 -2.98
C ASP A 38 -6.01 9.43 -4.06
N ILE A 39 -6.65 9.26 -5.22
CA ILE A 39 -6.50 10.19 -6.36
C ILE A 39 -6.89 11.61 -5.96
N ASP A 40 -7.90 11.76 -5.11
CA ASP A 40 -8.45 13.04 -4.66
C ASP A 40 -7.48 13.72 -3.70
N GLN A 41 -6.83 13.00 -2.79
CA GLN A 41 -5.74 13.60 -2.02
C GLN A 41 -4.64 14.20 -2.92
N PHE A 42 -4.36 13.55 -4.06
CA PHE A 42 -3.44 14.11 -5.06
C PHE A 42 -4.05 15.28 -5.84
N LEU A 43 -5.32 15.17 -6.27
CA LEU A 43 -6.01 16.22 -7.02
C LEU A 43 -6.27 17.47 -6.19
N HIS A 44 -6.50 17.36 -4.88
CA HIS A 44 -6.67 18.46 -3.94
C HIS A 44 -5.45 19.39 -3.92
N LEU A 45 -4.25 18.86 -4.22
CA LEU A 45 -3.02 19.66 -4.32
C LEU A 45 -2.97 20.52 -5.60
N ILE A 46 -3.83 20.24 -6.59
CA ILE A 46 -3.77 20.82 -7.94
C ILE A 46 -5.07 21.58 -8.27
N ILE A 47 -6.22 21.13 -7.76
CA ILE A 47 -7.56 21.62 -8.08
C ILE A 47 -8.37 21.80 -6.78
N PRO A 48 -8.99 22.97 -6.54
CA PRO A 48 -9.91 23.18 -5.41
C PRO A 48 -11.12 22.21 -5.45
N ILE A 49 -11.53 21.78 -4.26
CA ILE A 49 -12.24 20.52 -3.95
C ILE A 49 -13.73 20.54 -4.22
N ASP A 50 -14.31 21.71 -4.47
CA ASP A 50 -15.75 21.94 -4.48
C ASP A 50 -16.53 21.08 -5.52
N ILE A 51 -15.81 20.34 -6.37
CA ILE A 51 -16.32 19.49 -7.46
C ILE A 51 -16.19 17.98 -7.15
N PHE A 52 -15.29 17.55 -6.25
CA PHE A 52 -15.05 16.14 -5.94
C PHE A 52 -15.13 15.91 -4.43
N GLU A 53 -16.18 15.24 -3.97
CA GLU A 53 -16.25 14.80 -2.58
C GLU A 53 -15.18 13.75 -2.29
N HIS A 54 -14.42 13.98 -1.21
CA HIS A 54 -13.35 13.09 -0.76
C HIS A 54 -13.88 11.67 -0.52
N ALA A 55 -13.17 10.67 -1.05
CA ALA A 55 -13.45 9.23 -0.95
C ALA A 55 -14.64 8.67 -1.75
N VAL A 56 -15.20 9.43 -2.70
CA VAL A 56 -16.25 8.96 -3.63
C VAL A 56 -15.68 8.31 -4.89
N ALA A 57 -15.04 9.08 -5.76
CA ALA A 57 -14.55 8.58 -7.05
C ALA A 57 -13.25 7.77 -6.95
N THR A 58 -12.49 7.98 -5.87
CA THR A 58 -11.06 7.66 -5.79
C THR A 58 -10.79 6.38 -5.00
N HIS A 59 -11.68 6.05 -4.07
CA HIS A 59 -11.81 4.72 -3.47
C HIS A 59 -12.73 3.81 -4.29
N THR A 60 -12.78 3.97 -5.61
CA THR A 60 -13.40 2.99 -6.50
C THR A 60 -12.38 1.93 -6.89
N LEU A 61 -12.83 0.74 -7.29
CA LEU A 61 -11.96 -0.26 -7.91
C LEU A 61 -11.23 0.31 -9.13
N LEU A 62 -11.89 1.22 -9.87
CA LEU A 62 -11.31 1.90 -11.03
C LEU A 62 -10.22 2.89 -10.62
N GLY A 63 -10.46 3.75 -9.63
CA GLY A 63 -9.48 4.71 -9.13
C GLY A 63 -8.25 4.01 -8.57
N ALA A 64 -8.46 3.00 -7.73
CA ALA A 64 -7.41 2.12 -7.20
C ALA A 64 -6.59 1.48 -8.32
N PHE A 65 -7.25 0.96 -9.37
CA PHE A 65 -6.57 0.39 -10.54
C PHE A 65 -5.73 1.43 -11.30
N ILE A 66 -6.26 2.62 -11.55
CA ILE A 66 -5.56 3.70 -12.28
C ILE A 66 -4.31 4.15 -11.52
N LEU A 67 -4.41 4.39 -10.21
CA LEU A 67 -3.25 4.75 -9.39
C LEU A 67 -2.18 3.66 -9.38
N THR A 68 -2.63 2.41 -9.21
CA THR A 68 -1.74 1.25 -9.23
C THR A 68 -1.00 1.15 -10.57
N LEU A 69 -1.71 1.40 -11.68
CA LEU A 69 -1.12 1.42 -13.01
C LEU A 69 -0.10 2.55 -13.17
N ILE A 70 -0.43 3.77 -12.76
CA ILE A 70 0.48 4.93 -12.81
C ILE A 70 1.74 4.65 -11.98
N TYR A 71 1.58 4.21 -10.73
CA TYR A 71 2.68 3.86 -9.83
C TYR A 71 3.59 2.78 -10.44
N THR A 72 2.98 1.74 -11.03
CA THR A 72 3.71 0.65 -11.69
C THR A 72 4.47 1.16 -12.91
N LEU A 73 3.85 1.98 -13.77
CA LEU A 73 4.47 2.51 -14.98
C LEU A 73 5.64 3.45 -14.66
N ILE A 74 5.48 4.35 -13.69
CA ILE A 74 6.56 5.25 -13.24
C ILE A 74 7.72 4.43 -12.67
N SER A 75 7.41 3.48 -11.77
CA SER A 75 8.42 2.60 -11.19
C SER A 75 9.14 1.83 -12.28
N TRP A 76 8.41 1.21 -13.21
CA TRP A 76 8.97 0.49 -14.34
C TRP A 76 9.85 1.36 -15.22
N ALA A 77 9.44 2.59 -15.54
CA ALA A 77 10.22 3.51 -16.37
C ALA A 77 11.56 3.87 -15.71
N VAL A 78 11.54 4.20 -14.41
CA VAL A 78 12.74 4.55 -13.62
C VAL A 78 13.62 3.31 -13.39
N GLY A 79 13.01 2.17 -13.12
CA GLY A 79 13.64 0.91 -12.75
C GLY A 79 13.87 -0.08 -13.90
N ARG A 80 13.61 0.27 -15.16
CA ARG A 80 13.49 -0.69 -16.27
C ARG A 80 14.67 -1.67 -16.35
N LYS A 81 15.89 -1.14 -16.30
CA LYS A 81 17.12 -1.94 -16.37
C LYS A 81 17.20 -2.92 -15.19
N PHE A 82 16.93 -2.43 -13.98
CA PHE A 82 16.91 -3.24 -12.76
C PHE A 82 15.87 -4.37 -12.85
N PHE A 83 14.65 -4.08 -13.32
CA PHE A 83 13.61 -5.10 -13.43
C PHE A 83 13.90 -6.17 -14.50
N LEU A 84 14.41 -5.76 -15.66
CA LEU A 84 14.78 -6.70 -16.73
C LEU A 84 15.89 -7.66 -16.28
N GLU A 85 16.91 -7.16 -15.60
CA GLU A 85 17.99 -7.98 -15.03
C GLU A 85 17.46 -8.97 -13.98
N GLN A 86 16.46 -8.54 -13.21
CA GLN A 86 15.78 -9.35 -12.21
C GLN A 86 14.70 -10.28 -12.75
N LYS A 87 14.53 -10.35 -14.09
CA LYS A 87 13.46 -11.11 -14.75
C LYS A 87 12.07 -10.79 -14.18
N ILE A 88 11.88 -9.54 -13.74
CA ILE A 88 10.59 -9.00 -13.32
C ILE A 88 9.97 -8.38 -14.57
N SER A 89 8.83 -8.91 -15.02
CA SER A 89 8.07 -8.32 -16.13
C SER A 89 7.19 -7.17 -15.61
N LEU A 90 6.80 -6.27 -16.51
CA LEU A 90 5.85 -5.20 -16.19
C LEU A 90 4.51 -5.77 -15.69
N SER A 91 4.03 -6.85 -16.32
CA SER A 91 2.80 -7.53 -15.91
C SER A 91 2.88 -8.11 -14.51
N PHE A 92 4.02 -8.70 -14.13
CA PHE A 92 4.23 -9.21 -12.77
C PHE A 92 4.32 -8.06 -11.76
N LEU A 93 4.97 -6.96 -12.14
CA LEU A 93 5.04 -5.78 -11.28
C LEU A 93 3.65 -5.17 -11.06
N LEU A 94 2.82 -5.08 -12.10
CA LEU A 94 1.43 -4.63 -11.99
C LEU A 94 0.61 -5.57 -11.10
N PHE A 95 0.73 -6.88 -11.29
CA PHE A 95 0.08 -7.87 -10.43
C PHE A 95 0.49 -7.70 -8.96
N ALA A 96 1.79 -7.52 -8.69
CA ALA A 96 2.28 -7.29 -7.34
C ALA A 96 1.72 -6.00 -6.72
N ALA A 97 1.68 -4.91 -7.48
CA ALA A 97 1.09 -3.65 -7.03
C ALA A 97 -0.41 -3.79 -6.73
N LEU A 98 -1.15 -4.52 -7.59
CA LEU A 98 -2.57 -4.81 -7.41
C LEU A 98 -2.83 -5.67 -6.16
N LEU A 99 -1.93 -6.57 -5.79
CA LEU A 99 -2.03 -7.30 -4.51
C LEU A 99 -1.93 -6.35 -3.31
N GLY A 100 -0.99 -5.40 -3.35
CA GLY A 100 -0.85 -4.36 -2.33
C GLY A 100 -2.12 -3.51 -2.23
N MET A 101 -2.58 -2.98 -3.36
CA MET A 101 -3.79 -2.15 -3.42
C MET A 101 -5.07 -2.92 -3.02
N SER A 102 -5.18 -4.19 -3.39
CA SER A 102 -6.32 -5.01 -2.96
C SER A 102 -6.33 -5.20 -1.44
N SER A 103 -5.16 -5.33 -0.82
CA SER A 103 -5.04 -5.38 0.65
C SER A 103 -5.43 -4.05 1.31
N HIS A 104 -5.12 -2.92 0.68
CA HIS A 104 -5.58 -1.60 1.11
C HIS A 104 -7.10 -1.55 1.17
N LEU A 105 -7.77 -1.80 0.04
CA LEU A 105 -9.23 -1.80 -0.04
C LEU A 105 -9.85 -2.78 0.97
N PHE A 106 -9.30 -3.99 1.09
CA PHE A 106 -9.81 -4.96 2.06
C PHE A 106 -9.70 -4.49 3.52
N LEU A 107 -8.58 -3.90 3.90
CA LEU A 107 -8.35 -3.41 5.27
C LEU A 107 -9.22 -2.21 5.62
N ASP A 108 -9.57 -1.40 4.63
CA ASP A 108 -10.49 -0.28 4.80
C ASP A 108 -11.91 -0.66 5.14
N ILE A 109 -12.34 -1.88 4.79
CA ILE A 109 -13.61 -2.44 5.27
C ILE A 109 -13.66 -2.39 6.81
N PHE A 110 -12.53 -2.57 7.48
CA PHE A 110 -12.45 -2.51 8.95
C PHE A 110 -12.28 -1.10 9.51
N THR A 111 -12.38 -0.05 8.70
CA THR A 111 -12.44 1.33 9.19
C THR A 111 -13.82 1.60 9.78
N TYR A 112 -13.86 2.24 10.96
CA TYR A 112 -15.11 2.64 11.60
C TYR A 112 -15.47 4.08 11.23
N ARG A 113 -16.77 4.33 10.98
CA ARG A 113 -17.32 5.66 10.73
C ARG A 113 -18.54 5.90 11.63
N GLU A 114 -18.64 7.06 12.26
CA GLU A 114 -19.71 7.32 13.23
C GLU A 114 -21.12 7.37 12.61
N ASN A 115 -21.24 7.78 11.35
CA ASN A 115 -22.53 7.87 10.66
C ASN A 115 -22.49 7.20 9.27
N ILE A 116 -23.02 5.99 9.17
CA ILE A 116 -23.06 5.21 7.93
C ILE A 116 -23.97 5.81 6.84
N TYR A 117 -24.93 6.66 7.22
CA TYR A 117 -25.92 7.23 6.30
C TYR A 117 -25.44 8.50 5.61
N THR A 118 -24.35 9.10 6.10
CA THR A 118 -23.74 10.31 5.54
C THR A 118 -22.29 10.08 5.13
N THR A 119 -21.83 8.83 5.13
CA THR A 119 -20.44 8.51 4.79
C THR A 119 -20.32 8.30 3.28
N ASN A 120 -19.57 9.19 2.64
CA ASN A 120 -19.23 9.13 1.21
C ASN A 120 -17.82 8.58 1.00
N ALA A 121 -17.50 7.45 1.66
CA ALA A 121 -16.17 6.83 1.62
C ALA A 121 -16.23 5.34 1.28
N HIS A 122 -15.16 4.82 0.65
CA HIS A 122 -15.02 3.41 0.25
C HIS A 122 -16.20 2.90 -0.59
N LEU A 123 -16.66 3.73 -1.52
CA LEU A 123 -17.69 3.41 -2.51
C LEU A 123 -17.07 2.65 -3.70
N TYR A 124 -16.71 1.38 -3.50
CA TYR A 124 -15.89 0.62 -4.45
C TYR A 124 -16.45 0.56 -5.89
N PHE A 125 -17.76 0.69 -6.05
CA PHE A 125 -18.47 0.56 -7.32
C PHE A 125 -19.13 1.84 -7.82
N TRP A 126 -18.84 3.00 -7.22
CA TRP A 126 -19.34 4.28 -7.71
C TRP A 126 -18.90 4.54 -9.17
N PRO A 127 -19.74 5.12 -10.05
CA PRO A 127 -21.10 5.63 -9.82
C PRO A 127 -22.21 4.59 -10.07
N LEU A 128 -21.87 3.32 -10.23
CA LEU A 128 -22.86 2.26 -10.47
C LEU A 128 -23.61 1.90 -9.19
N TRP A 129 -22.95 2.04 -8.04
CA TRP A 129 -23.52 1.69 -6.74
C TRP A 129 -22.91 2.53 -5.61
N ASP A 130 -23.80 3.13 -4.81
CA ASP A 130 -23.44 4.09 -3.76
C ASP A 130 -23.41 3.46 -2.35
N ILE A 131 -23.09 2.16 -2.25
CA ILE A 131 -22.93 1.51 -0.94
C ILE A 131 -21.50 1.67 -0.45
N SER A 132 -21.38 2.18 0.78
CA SER A 132 -20.12 2.27 1.52
C SER A 132 -19.75 0.93 2.14
N PHE A 133 -18.51 0.49 1.89
CA PHE A 133 -17.98 -0.77 2.39
C PHE A 133 -17.26 -0.56 3.72
N HIS A 134 -18.02 -0.51 4.81
CA HIS A 134 -17.51 -0.43 6.18
C HIS A 134 -18.10 -1.50 7.09
N LEU A 135 -17.32 -1.92 8.08
CA LEU A 135 -17.69 -2.97 9.03
C LEU A 135 -19.02 -2.65 9.72
N ASN A 136 -19.22 -1.40 10.16
CA ASN A 136 -20.44 -1.00 10.83
C ASN A 136 -21.65 -0.78 9.89
N TYR A 137 -21.44 -0.78 8.57
CA TYR A 137 -22.53 -0.94 7.60
C TYR A 137 -23.05 -2.38 7.59
N PHE A 138 -22.14 -3.38 7.63
CA PHE A 138 -22.52 -4.79 7.66
C PHE A 138 -23.09 -5.27 9.00
N PHE A 139 -22.59 -4.71 10.09
CA PHE A 139 -22.94 -5.12 11.45
C PHE A 139 -23.87 -4.13 12.16
N HIS A 140 -24.61 -3.27 11.43
CA HIS A 140 -25.56 -2.26 11.94
C HIS A 140 -25.30 -1.78 13.37
N GLN A 141 -24.75 -0.58 13.54
CA GLN A 141 -24.39 -0.04 14.86
C GLN A 141 -25.53 -0.09 15.89
N ASP A 142 -26.79 -0.04 15.45
CA ASP A 142 -27.98 -0.18 16.30
C ASP A 142 -28.13 -1.58 16.93
N ILE A 143 -27.57 -2.61 16.30
CA ILE A 143 -27.59 -4.01 16.75
C ILE A 143 -26.32 -4.32 17.57
N PHE A 144 -25.19 -3.69 17.22
CA PHE A 144 -23.89 -3.91 17.89
C PHE A 144 -23.29 -2.59 18.39
N PRO A 145 -23.75 -2.07 19.55
CA PRO A 145 -23.33 -0.75 20.06
C PRO A 145 -21.82 -0.67 20.36
N ASN A 146 -21.14 -1.81 20.56
CA ASN A 146 -19.70 -1.88 20.83
C ASN A 146 -18.84 -2.13 19.57
N ILE A 147 -19.41 -1.97 18.35
CA ILE A 147 -18.70 -2.26 17.10
C ILE A 147 -17.40 -1.47 16.93
N TYR A 148 -17.35 -0.23 17.46
CA TYR A 148 -16.13 0.57 17.49
C TYR A 148 -15.00 -0.10 18.29
N THR A 149 -15.31 -0.59 19.49
CA THR A 149 -14.35 -1.30 20.35
C THR A 149 -13.89 -2.61 19.71
N VAL A 150 -14.82 -3.36 19.11
CA VAL A 150 -14.50 -4.59 18.36
C VAL A 150 -13.55 -4.28 17.21
N ARG A 151 -13.82 -3.22 16.47
CA ARG A 151 -12.96 -2.76 15.36
C ARG A 151 -11.55 -2.39 15.83
N ILE A 152 -11.42 -1.64 16.93
CA ILE A 152 -10.10 -1.33 17.51
C ILE A 152 -9.38 -2.61 17.92
N LEU A 153 -10.09 -3.53 18.57
CA LEU A 153 -9.51 -4.79 19.02
C LEU A 153 -9.01 -5.63 17.83
N ILE A 154 -9.80 -5.71 16.75
CA ILE A 154 -9.39 -6.37 15.50
C ILE A 154 -8.12 -5.73 14.95
N GLU A 155 -8.08 -4.39 14.84
CA GLU A 155 -6.89 -3.68 14.36
C GLU A 155 -5.66 -3.98 15.22
N VAL A 156 -5.75 -3.81 16.54
CA VAL A 156 -4.62 -4.04 17.46
C VAL A 156 -4.12 -5.49 17.38
N ILE A 157 -5.03 -6.47 17.45
CA ILE A 157 -4.66 -7.89 17.37
C ILE A 157 -3.99 -8.16 16.02
N TYR A 158 -4.58 -7.69 14.92
CA TYR A 158 -4.06 -7.90 13.58
C TYR A 158 -2.68 -7.27 13.39
N SER A 159 -2.48 -6.02 13.80
CA SER A 159 -1.19 -5.32 13.73
C SER A 159 -0.12 -6.02 14.58
N VAL A 160 -0.45 -6.48 15.79
CA VAL A 160 0.47 -7.23 16.66
C VAL A 160 0.86 -8.56 16.03
N VAL A 161 -0.11 -9.30 15.47
CA VAL A 161 0.15 -10.59 14.81
C VAL A 161 1.05 -10.41 13.59
N ILE A 162 0.74 -9.46 12.72
CA ILE A 162 1.57 -9.20 11.52
C ILE A 162 2.95 -8.71 11.92
N GLY A 163 3.04 -7.73 12.82
CA GLY A 163 4.32 -7.19 13.29
C GLY A 163 5.18 -8.30 13.89
N SER A 164 4.62 -9.12 14.79
CA SER A 164 5.32 -10.24 15.41
C SER A 164 5.76 -11.27 14.37
N TYR A 165 4.91 -11.57 13.39
CA TYR A 165 5.25 -12.50 12.32
C TYR A 165 6.39 -11.97 11.46
N ILE A 166 6.35 -10.70 11.03
CA ILE A 166 7.42 -10.08 10.24
C ILE A 166 8.74 -10.10 11.02
N LEU A 167 8.72 -9.65 12.27
CA LEU A 167 9.90 -9.64 13.14
C LEU A 167 10.46 -11.05 13.30
N PHE A 168 9.62 -12.03 13.64
CA PHE A 168 10.04 -13.41 13.83
C PHE A 168 10.55 -14.04 12.52
N TYR A 169 9.81 -13.91 11.42
CA TYR A 169 10.20 -14.48 10.13
C TYR A 169 11.53 -13.89 9.66
N GLN A 170 11.70 -12.58 9.72
CA GLN A 170 12.93 -11.93 9.26
C GLN A 170 14.11 -12.23 10.18
N TRP A 171 13.97 -12.08 11.50
CA TRP A 171 15.07 -12.33 12.44
C TRP A 171 15.38 -13.80 12.65
N TYR A 172 14.36 -14.64 12.87
CA TYR A 172 14.58 -16.04 13.23
C TYR A 172 14.84 -16.91 12.01
N HIS A 173 14.02 -16.79 10.95
CA HIS A 173 14.11 -17.66 9.77
C HIS A 173 15.10 -17.14 8.73
N LYS A 174 15.06 -15.85 8.38
CA LYS A 174 15.97 -15.26 7.39
C LYS A 174 17.29 -14.74 7.95
N LYS A 175 17.41 -14.56 9.28
CA LYS A 175 18.59 -13.96 9.95
C LYS A 175 18.91 -12.55 9.43
N GLU A 176 17.90 -11.80 9.03
CA GLU A 176 18.02 -10.44 8.49
C GLU A 176 17.33 -9.42 9.38
N SER A 177 17.70 -8.14 9.24
CA SER A 177 16.93 -7.05 9.86
C SER A 177 15.55 -6.94 9.18
N PRO A 178 14.45 -6.86 9.94
CA PRO A 178 13.10 -6.68 9.40
C PRO A 178 12.94 -5.34 8.68
N PHE A 179 13.86 -4.39 8.89
CA PHE A 179 13.88 -3.08 8.24
C PHE A 179 14.87 -3.00 7.08
N ALA A 180 15.54 -4.11 6.72
CA ALA A 180 16.55 -4.10 5.68
C ALA A 180 16.01 -3.59 4.34
N MET A 181 14.73 -3.81 4.03
CA MET A 181 14.07 -3.33 2.82
C MET A 181 13.93 -1.80 2.74
N LEU A 182 14.03 -1.07 3.85
CA LEU A 182 13.91 0.39 3.84
C LEU A 182 15.18 1.08 3.31
N PHE A 183 16.28 0.34 3.22
CA PHE A 183 17.56 0.86 2.77
C PHE A 183 17.82 0.44 1.32
N PRO A 184 17.88 1.38 0.35
CA PRO A 184 18.01 1.04 -1.06
C PRO A 184 19.27 0.22 -1.38
N LYS A 185 20.38 0.45 -0.65
CA LYS A 185 21.61 -0.35 -0.77
C LYS A 185 21.35 -1.85 -0.58
N ASN A 186 20.42 -2.20 0.29
CA ASN A 186 20.07 -3.59 0.60
C ASN A 186 19.26 -4.26 -0.51
N TRP A 187 18.75 -3.51 -1.50
CA TRP A 187 18.05 -4.07 -2.67
C TRP A 187 19.01 -4.67 -3.69
N LEU A 188 20.31 -4.41 -3.56
CA LEU A 188 21.35 -4.86 -4.48
C LEU A 188 22.26 -5.94 -3.88
N THR A 189 21.94 -6.49 -2.72
CA THR A 189 22.83 -7.42 -1.99
C THR A 189 23.06 -8.76 -2.68
N TYR A 190 22.29 -9.06 -3.72
CA TYR A 190 22.51 -10.24 -4.57
C TYR A 190 23.53 -10.00 -5.69
N LEU A 191 23.97 -8.74 -5.91
CA LEU A 191 24.94 -8.39 -6.95
C LEU A 191 26.37 -8.30 -6.40
N PRO A 192 27.40 -8.62 -7.23
CA PRO A 192 28.79 -8.29 -6.93
C PRO A 192 29.00 -6.78 -6.76
N GLU A 193 29.91 -6.35 -5.87
CA GLU A 193 30.15 -4.94 -5.55
C GLU A 193 30.43 -4.05 -6.78
N GLU A 194 31.12 -4.60 -7.78
CA GLU A 194 31.45 -3.88 -9.02
C GLU A 194 30.19 -3.49 -9.80
N GLN A 195 29.16 -4.33 -9.79
CA GLN A 195 27.89 -4.07 -10.47
C GLN A 195 26.97 -3.15 -9.65
N VAL A 196 27.14 -3.10 -8.32
CA VAL A 196 26.34 -2.24 -7.43
C VAL A 196 26.52 -0.76 -7.78
N LYS A 197 27.76 -0.33 -8.05
CA LYS A 197 28.07 1.08 -8.34
C LYS A 197 27.30 1.62 -9.53
N GLU A 198 27.19 0.83 -10.60
CA GLU A 198 26.45 1.21 -11.81
C GLU A 198 24.93 1.28 -11.61
N ARG A 199 24.41 0.68 -10.54
CA ARG A 199 22.98 0.51 -10.30
C ARG A 199 22.44 1.42 -9.20
N TYR A 200 23.31 2.12 -8.46
CA TYR A 200 22.88 3.09 -7.46
C TYR A 200 21.89 4.12 -8.01
N ARG A 201 22.16 4.71 -9.18
CA ARG A 201 21.26 5.72 -9.76
C ARG A 201 19.84 5.19 -9.97
N THR A 202 19.70 3.97 -10.47
CA THR A 202 18.39 3.34 -10.70
C THR A 202 17.68 3.04 -9.39
N VAL A 203 18.38 2.44 -8.42
CA VAL A 203 17.81 2.08 -7.12
C VAL A 203 17.44 3.28 -6.28
N TYR A 204 18.27 4.32 -6.24
CA TYR A 204 17.91 5.59 -5.61
C TYR A 204 16.78 6.28 -6.35
N GLY A 205 16.71 6.20 -7.69
CA GLY A 205 15.56 6.68 -8.45
C GLY A 205 14.26 6.02 -8.01
N LEU A 206 14.25 4.69 -7.89
CA LEU A 206 13.10 3.94 -7.35
C LEU A 206 12.78 4.34 -5.91
N PHE A 207 13.79 4.54 -5.06
CA PHE A 207 13.59 5.03 -3.70
C PHE A 207 12.92 6.41 -3.68
N PHE A 208 13.36 7.34 -4.52
CA PHE A 208 12.79 8.68 -4.62
C PHE A 208 11.35 8.68 -5.14
N VAL A 209 10.99 7.77 -6.07
CA VAL A 209 9.58 7.57 -6.47
C VAL A 209 8.72 7.24 -5.26
N ASN A 210 9.18 6.33 -4.39
CA ASN A 210 8.45 5.92 -3.20
C ASN A 210 8.45 7.02 -2.12
N LEU A 211 9.54 7.76 -1.97
CA LEU A 211 9.61 8.90 -1.06
C LEU A 211 8.67 10.04 -1.50
N ALA A 212 8.51 10.26 -2.81
CA ALA A 212 7.57 11.25 -3.32
C ALA A 212 6.12 10.90 -2.96
N ILE A 213 5.76 9.61 -2.98
CA ILE A 213 4.44 9.14 -2.52
C ILE A 213 4.25 9.47 -1.04
N LEU A 214 5.22 9.13 -0.19
CA LEU A 214 5.17 9.45 1.24
C LEU A 214 5.09 10.96 1.48
N ALA A 215 5.78 11.77 0.67
CA ALA A 215 5.71 13.22 0.75
C ALA A 215 4.31 13.74 0.40
N VAL A 216 3.68 13.23 -0.67
CA VAL A 216 2.29 13.56 -1.02
C VAL A 216 1.35 13.21 0.13
N MET A 217 1.46 12.01 0.71
CA MET A 217 0.66 11.61 1.88
C MET A 217 0.91 12.51 3.10
N ALA A 218 2.16 12.87 3.37
CA ALA A 218 2.48 13.73 4.50
C ALA A 218 1.93 15.15 4.30
N ILE A 219 1.95 15.66 3.06
CA ILE A 219 1.40 16.97 2.72
C ILE A 219 -0.13 16.94 2.81
N SER A 220 -0.80 15.88 2.36
CA SER A 220 -2.27 15.77 2.44
C SER A 220 -2.80 15.75 3.87
N LEU A 221 -1.98 15.42 4.89
CA LEU A 221 -2.38 15.56 6.30
C LEU A 221 -2.54 17.01 6.77
N PHE A 222 -2.05 17.99 6.02
CA PHE A 222 -2.11 19.41 6.37
C PHE A 222 -3.21 20.19 5.61
N PHE A 223 -3.95 19.53 4.72
CA PHE A 223 -5.03 20.10 3.92
C PHE A 223 -6.34 19.36 4.18
#